data_AF-A0A323UEU2-F1
#
_entry.id   AF-A0A323UEU2-F1
#
_cell.length_a   1.000
_cell.length_b   1.000
_cell.length_c   1.000
_cell.angle_alpha   90.00
_cell.angle_beta   90.00
_cell.angle_gamma   90.00
#
_symmetry.space_group_name_H-M   'P 1'
#
loop_
_entity.id
_entity.type
_entity.pdbx_description
1 polymer ?
#
loop_
_entity_poly.entity_id
_entity_poly.type
_entity_poly.pdbx_seq_one_letter_code
_entity_poly.pdbx_strand_id
1 'polypeptide(L)' 'MTELPLILLRWALWLLPGVLGLLGVRAWVRRRGRVGLGLLLAGLVAALLVRPLPLGFVLLALGALAGWPTGRQAPRQ' A
#
# COMPACT_ATOMS: atom_id res chain seq x y z
N MET A 1 -31.22 3.68 9.85
CA MET A 1 -30.30 2.77 9.15
C MET A 1 -28.90 3.33 9.33
N THR A 2 -27.98 2.59 9.94
CA THR A 2 -26.63 3.08 10.26
C THR A 2 -25.77 3.07 9.00
N GLU A 3 -25.70 4.22 8.33
CA GLU A 3 -24.91 4.41 7.09
C GLU A 3 -23.40 4.56 7.38
N LEU A 4 -23.05 4.99 8.59
CA LEU A 4 -21.69 5.13 9.11
C LEU A 4 -20.77 3.93 8.86
N PRO A 5 -21.13 2.68 9.23
CA PRO A 5 -20.27 1.51 9.01
C PRO A 5 -19.97 1.26 7.53
N LEU A 6 -20.92 1.49 6.63
CA LEU A 6 -20.72 1.33 5.18
C LEU A 6 -19.74 2.38 4.63
N ILE A 7 -19.85 3.62 5.12
CA ILE A 7 -18.94 4.71 4.76
C ILE A 7 -17.52 4.38 5.24
N LEU A 8 -17.36 3.99 6.51
CA LEU A 8 -16.06 3.59 7.08
C LEU A 8 -15.43 2.41 6.31
N LEU A 9 -16.22 1.39 6.00
CA LEU A 9 -15.76 0.25 5.23
C LEU A 9 -15.27 0.66 3.84
N ARG A 10 -15.99 1.57 3.17
CA ARG A 10 -15.59 2.09 1.85
C ARG A 10 -14.27 2.86 1.91
N TRP A 11 -14.09 3.70 2.93
CA TRP A 11 -12.83 4.41 3.15
C TRP A 11 -11.67 3.45 3.45
N ALA A 12 -11.90 2.43 4.28
CA ALA A 12 -10.89 1.41 4.59
C ALA A 12 -10.46 0.63 3.33
N LEU A 13 -11.43 0.24 2.49
CA LEU A 13 -11.17 -0.43 1.20
C LEU A 13 -10.41 0.47 0.22
N TRP A 14 -10.68 1.77 0.26
CA TRP A 14 -9.97 2.75 -0.57
C TRP A 14 -8.52 2.94 -0.14
N LEU A 15 -8.22 2.92 1.16
CA LEU A 15 -6.85 3.05 1.69
C LEU A 15 -5.99 1.79 1.49
N LEU A 16 -6.63 0.65 1.27
CA LEU A 16 -6.02 -0.66 1.18
C LEU A 16 -4.85 -0.77 0.17
N PRO A 17 -4.94 -0.24 -1.07
CA PRO A 17 -3.85 -0.28 -2.04
C PRO A 17 -2.60 0.44 -1.54
N GLY A 18 -2.75 1.59 -0.89
CA GLY A 18 -1.64 2.37 -0.35
C GLY A 18 -0.96 1.67 0.82
N VAL A 19 -1.74 1.07 1.73
CA VAL A 19 -1.20 0.29 2.85
C VAL A 19 -0.41 -0.93 2.33
N LEU A 20 -0.94 -1.63 1.32
CA LEU A 20 -0.26 -2.76 0.69
C LEU A 20 1.02 -2.35 -0.05
N GLY A 21 1.02 -1.20 -0.74
CA GLY A 21 2.22 -0.61 -1.34
C GLY A 21 3.31 -0.34 -0.30
N LEU A 22 2.94 0.28 0.82
CA LEU A 22 3.86 0.59 1.91
C LEU A 22 4.46 -0.65 2.57
N LEU A 23 3.60 -1.62 2.91
CA LEU A 23 4.05 -2.88 3.53
C LEU A 23 4.86 -3.73 2.54
N GLY A 24 4.49 -3.73 1.26
CA GLY A 24 5.18 -4.43 0.19
C GLY A 24 6.61 -3.94 0.02
N VAL A 25 6.80 -2.61 -0.10
CA VAL A 25 8.13 -2.01 -0.21
C VAL A 25 8.93 -2.20 1.07
N ARG A 26 8.33 -2.02 2.26
CA ARG A 26 9.04 -2.29 3.53
C ARG A 26 9.48 -3.75 3.67
N ALA A 27 8.66 -4.70 3.26
CA ALA A 27 9.01 -6.12 3.29
C ALA A 27 10.15 -6.42 2.31
N TRP A 28 10.13 -5.80 1.14
CA TRP A 28 11.21 -5.88 0.15
C TRP A 28 12.54 -5.36 0.72
N VAL A 29 12.52 -4.19 1.36
CA VAL A 29 13.68 -3.56 2.01
C VAL A 29 14.24 -4.44 3.13
N ARG A 30 13.38 -5.13 3.88
CA ARG A 30 13.78 -6.10 4.93
C ARG A 30 14.26 -7.46 4.38
N ARG A 31 14.59 -7.55 3.09
CA ARG A 31 14.96 -8.77 2.34
C ARG A 31 13.90 -9.89 2.36
N ARG A 32 12.65 -9.59 2.69
CA ARG A 32 11.52 -10.53 2.62
C ARG A 32 10.86 -10.43 1.24
N GLY A 33 11.62 -10.68 0.19
CA GLY A 33 11.20 -10.46 -1.21
C GLY A 33 9.91 -11.19 -1.59
N ARG A 34 9.72 -12.44 -1.16
CA ARG A 34 8.49 -13.22 -1.43
C ARG A 34 7.24 -12.55 -0.84
N VAL A 35 7.34 -12.01 0.38
CA VAL A 35 6.24 -11.32 1.07
C VAL A 35 6.00 -9.96 0.44
N GLY A 36 7.07 -9.21 0.13
CA GLY A 36 6.98 -7.92 -0.54
C GLY A 36 6.31 -8.02 -1.92
N LEU A 37 6.67 -9.03 -2.71
CA LEU A 37 6.06 -9.29 -4.01
C LEU A 37 4.57 -9.63 -3.87
N GLY A 38 4.23 -10.52 -2.93
CA GLY A 38 2.84 -10.89 -2.66
C GLY A 38 1.98 -9.70 -2.25
N LEU A 39 2.51 -8.81 -1.40
CA LEU A 39 1.82 -7.59 -0.98
C LEU A 39 1.68 -6.57 -2.11
N LEU A 40 2.68 -6.41 -2.97
CA LEU A 40 2.58 -5.54 -4.14
C LEU A 40 1.57 -6.06 -5.16
N LEU A 41 1.53 -7.37 -5.41
CA LEU A 41 0.55 -7.99 -6.29
C LEU A 41 -0.87 -7.86 -5.71
N ALA A 42 -1.04 -8.12 -4.41
CA ALA A 42 -2.32 -7.89 -3.74
C ALA A 42 -2.73 -6.41 -3.79
N GLY A 43 -1.77 -5.49 -3.62
CA GLY A 43 -1.99 -4.04 -3.71
C GLY A 43 -2.39 -3.59 -5.12
N LEU A 44 -1.81 -4.21 -6.14
CA LEU A 44 -2.16 -3.98 -7.54
C LEU A 44 -3.60 -4.44 -7.85
N VAL A 45 -3.97 -5.64 -7.38
CA VAL A 45 -5.35 -6.13 -7.49
C VAL A 45 -6.31 -5.19 -6.75
N ALA A 46 -5.98 -4.79 -5.52
CA ALA A 46 -6.79 -3.83 -4.77
C ALA A 46 -6.91 -2.48 -5.47
N ALA A 47 -5.83 -1.98 -6.08
CA ALA A 47 -5.83 -0.73 -6.86
C ALA A 47 -6.77 -0.80 -8.07
N LEU A 48 -6.85 -1.96 -8.75
CA LEU A 48 -7.79 -2.18 -9.85
C LEU A 48 -9.26 -2.18 -9.39
N LEU A 49 -9.53 -2.58 -8.14
CA LEU A 49 -10.87 -2.55 -7.55
C LEU A 49 -11.30 -1.14 -7.11
N VAL A 50 -10.34 -0.24 -6.86
CA VAL A 50 -10.63 1.15 -6.50
C VAL A 50 -11.03 1.95 -7.75
N ARG A 51 -12.25 2.51 -7.73
CA ARG A 51 -12.72 3.46 -8.75
C ARG A 51 -12.66 4.88 -8.20
N PRO A 52 -12.16 5.86 -8.98
CA PRO A 52 -11.69 5.75 -10.36
C PRO A 52 -10.31 5.06 -10.45
N LEU A 53 -10.12 4.24 -11.49
CA LEU A 53 -8.90 3.46 -11.76
C LEU A 53 -7.58 4.20 -11.46
N PRO A 54 -7.34 5.45 -11.89
CA PRO A 54 -6.07 6.14 -11.60
C PRO A 54 -5.78 6.30 -10.10
N LEU A 55 -6.83 6.40 -9.27
CA LEU A 55 -6.69 6.72 -7.85
C LEU A 55 -6.12 5.55 -7.05
N GLY A 56 -6.49 4.31 -7.40
CA GLY A 56 -5.91 3.11 -6.80
C GLY A 56 -4.40 3.01 -7.06
N PHE A 57 -3.96 3.30 -8.28
CA PHE A 57 -2.55 3.29 -8.65
C PHE A 57 -1.76 4.42 -7.96
N VAL A 58 -2.34 5.62 -7.84
CA VAL A 58 -1.73 6.73 -7.11
C VAL A 58 -1.54 6.36 -5.65
N LEU A 59 -2.53 5.75 -5.00
CA LEU A 59 -2.42 5.29 -3.62
C LEU A 59 -1.35 4.22 -3.45
N LEU A 60 -1.31 3.23 -4.34
CA LEU A 60 -0.29 2.19 -4.34
C LEU A 60 1.11 2.79 -4.49
N ALA A 61 1.30 3.74 -5.42
CA ALA A 61 2.55 4.45 -5.64
C ALA A 61 2.96 5.29 -4.44
N LEU A 62 2.04 6.05 -3.83
CA LEU A 62 2.30 6.84 -2.62
C LEU A 62 2.70 5.94 -1.45
N GLY A 63 2.00 4.81 -1.27
CA GLY A 63 2.35 3.81 -0.29
C GLY A 63 3.74 3.25 -0.50
N ALA A 64 4.04 2.84 -1.73
CA ALA A 64 5.35 2.31 -2.12
C ALA A 64 6.48 3.33 -1.88
N LEU A 65 6.28 4.59 -2.26
CA LEU A 65 7.23 5.69 -2.03
C LEU A 65 7.44 5.96 -0.53
N ALA A 66 6.36 5.96 0.26
CA ALA A 66 6.45 6.11 1.72
C ALA A 66 7.14 4.91 2.41
N GLY A 67 7.05 3.73 1.80
CA GLY A 67 7.78 2.52 2.24
C GLY A 67 9.24 2.49 1.81
N TRP A 68 9.64 3.33 0.85
CA TRP A 68 11.00 3.36 0.31
C TRP A 68 11.97 3.95 1.36
N PRO A 69 13.16 3.35 1.54
CA PRO A 69 14.14 3.88 2.46
C PRO A 69 14.69 5.19 1.87
N THR A 70 14.18 6.32 2.35
CA THR A 70 14.64 7.66 1.96
C THR A 70 16.01 7.93 2.56
N GLY A 71 17.06 7.35 1.97
CA GLY A 71 18.46 7.84 1.94
C GLY A 71 19.20 8.18 3.25
N ARG A 72 18.55 8.25 4.42
CA ARG A 72 19.21 8.43 5.70
C ARG A 72 19.62 7.07 6.23
N GLN A 73 20.58 6.50 5.53
CA GLN A 73 21.60 5.69 6.18
C GLN A 73 22.33 6.61 7.17
N ALA A 74 21.85 6.68 8.41
CA ALA A 74 22.73 6.98 9.53
C ALA A 74 23.46 5.66 9.90
N PRO A 75 24.75 5.74 10.28
CA PRO A 75 25.73 4.71 10.02
C PRO A 75 25.51 3.45 10.85
N ARG A 76 25.96 2.32 10.28
CA ARG A 76 26.18 1.06 11.00
C ARG A 76 26.95 1.34 12.28
N GLN A 77 26.40 0.93 13.42
CA GLN A 77 27.15 0.53 14.61
C GLN A 77 26.68 -0.87 14.97
#